data_AF-A0A5C7QYT5-F1
#
_entry.id   AF-A0A5C7QYT5-F1
#
_cell.length_a   1.000
_cell.length_b   1.000
_cell.length_c   1.000
_cell.angle_alpha   90.00
_cell.angle_beta   90.00
_cell.angle_gamma   90.00
#
_symmetry.space_group_name_H-M   'P 1'
#
loop_
_entity.id
_entity.type
_entity.pdbx_description
1 polymer ?
#
loop_
_entity_poly.entity_id
_entity_poly.type
_entity_poly.pdbx_seq_one_letter_code
_entity_poly.pdbx_strand_id
1 'polypeptide(L)'
;MLRRGFRTLWAALYCAGMLVLAGCGTPYATVDDAEGEPVMLLGHDPVAYFTEGRPVRGSARHKVSLPGRTYYFANAEHADRFRRAPETFEPQYGGFCASGAAFAVKLGSDPTAWQIERGRLFIFGDVIGQTAWRLDPGWNIAHADALWPDIRDRGWRGQSLRAYAHKVPHYLTGAQIRAEWERRHPGRAWPAYDPGGMITNLFLKPPGWRAAEGFGQPALGYPR
;
A
#
# COMPACT_ATOMS: atom_id res chain seq x y z
N MET A 1 17.45 -15.93 -46.54
CA MET A 1 18.05 -15.01 -45.56
C MET A 1 17.06 -14.31 -44.60
N LEU A 2 15.75 -14.63 -44.60
CA LEU A 2 14.74 -13.93 -43.77
C LEU A 2 14.43 -14.53 -42.37
N ARG A 3 15.14 -15.57 -41.90
CA ARG A 3 14.82 -16.23 -40.61
C ARG A 3 15.60 -15.72 -39.40
N ARG A 4 16.63 -14.88 -39.59
CA ARG A 4 17.49 -14.38 -38.49
C ARG A 4 16.96 -13.12 -37.81
N GLY A 5 16.17 -12.29 -38.50
CA GLY A 5 15.62 -11.04 -37.93
C GLY A 5 14.41 -11.22 -37.01
N PHE A 6 13.67 -12.31 -37.13
CA PHE A 6 12.48 -12.54 -36.28
C PHE A 6 12.86 -12.99 -34.87
N ARG A 7 13.92 -13.79 -34.71
CA ARG A 7 14.35 -14.30 -33.38
C ARG A 7 14.93 -13.20 -32.48
N THR A 8 15.56 -12.18 -33.04
CA THR A 8 16.12 -11.04 -32.29
C THR A 8 15.04 -10.09 -31.78
N LEU A 9 13.94 -9.90 -32.53
CA LEU A 9 12.78 -9.10 -32.10
C LEU A 9 12.04 -9.72 -30.90
N TRP A 10 11.88 -11.05 -30.88
CA TRP A 10 11.26 -11.75 -29.74
C TRP A 10 12.16 -11.77 -28.51
N ALA A 11 13.48 -11.93 -28.67
CA ALA A 11 14.43 -11.88 -27.55
C ALA A 11 14.53 -10.47 -26.94
N ALA A 12 14.47 -9.41 -27.76
CA ALA A 12 14.47 -8.03 -27.26
C ALA A 12 13.16 -7.67 -26.52
N LEU A 13 12.01 -8.13 -27.01
CA LEU A 13 10.72 -8.00 -26.30
C LEU A 13 10.69 -8.81 -25.00
N TYR A 14 11.34 -9.98 -24.96
CA TYR A 14 11.44 -10.80 -23.76
C TYR A 14 12.34 -10.15 -22.69
N CYS A 15 13.50 -9.62 -23.07
CA CYS A 15 14.38 -8.89 -22.15
C CYS A 15 13.76 -7.56 -21.66
N ALA A 16 13.08 -6.81 -22.55
CA ALA A 16 12.34 -5.61 -22.15
C ALA A 16 11.17 -5.97 -21.19
N GLY A 17 10.48 -7.08 -21.43
CA GLY A 17 9.44 -7.60 -20.53
C GLY A 17 9.97 -8.02 -19.15
N MET A 18 11.17 -8.60 -19.08
CA MET A 18 11.80 -8.97 -17.80
C MET A 18 12.30 -7.75 -17.02
N LEU A 19 12.80 -6.71 -17.69
CA LEU A 19 13.20 -5.44 -17.07
C LEU A 19 12.00 -4.65 -16.51
N VAL A 20 10.82 -4.74 -17.12
CA VAL A 20 9.58 -4.12 -16.60
C VAL A 20 9.04 -4.83 -15.34
N LEU A 21 9.33 -6.13 -15.19
CA LEU A 21 8.90 -6.92 -14.02
C LEU A 21 9.92 -6.89 -12.86
N ALA A 22 11.18 -6.58 -13.15
CA ALA A 22 12.22 -6.30 -12.17
C ALA A 22 12.22 -4.82 -11.75
N GLY A 23 11.05 -4.27 -11.41
CA GLY A 23 11.05 -3.06 -10.58
C GLY A 23 11.81 -3.40 -9.31
N CYS A 24 12.92 -2.70 -9.03
CA CYS A 24 13.74 -2.90 -7.84
C CYS A 24 12.82 -3.13 -6.64
N GLY A 25 12.97 -4.29 -5.98
CA GLY A 25 12.15 -4.62 -4.84
C GLY A 25 12.29 -3.54 -3.79
N THR A 26 11.23 -2.75 -3.58
CA THR A 26 11.19 -1.81 -2.46
C THR A 26 10.35 -2.44 -1.34
N PRO A 27 10.89 -2.51 -0.11
CA PRO A 27 10.12 -2.88 1.06
C PRO A 27 9.16 -1.76 1.49
N TYR A 28 9.29 -0.57 0.91
CA TYR A 28 8.53 0.62 1.28
C TYR A 28 7.68 1.16 0.11
N ALA A 29 6.46 1.59 0.44
CA ALA A 29 5.53 2.24 -0.47
C ALA A 29 5.91 3.74 -0.62
N THR A 30 7.02 4.01 -1.30
CA THR A 30 7.53 5.36 -1.53
C THR A 30 7.12 5.91 -2.89
N VAL A 31 7.10 7.23 -3.00
CA VAL A 31 7.02 7.97 -4.27
C VAL A 31 8.15 8.99 -4.28
N ASP A 32 8.86 9.08 -5.38
CA ASP A 32 9.96 10.03 -5.51
C ASP A 32 9.43 11.47 -5.53
N ASP A 33 10.07 12.37 -4.78
CA ASP A 33 9.83 13.82 -4.88
C ASP A 33 10.50 14.41 -6.13
N ALA A 34 10.47 15.75 -6.26
CA ALA A 34 11.07 16.44 -7.40
C ALA A 34 12.60 16.28 -7.46
N GLU A 35 13.23 15.98 -6.32
CA GLU A 35 14.66 15.77 -6.15
C GLU A 35 15.05 14.29 -6.24
N GLY A 36 14.09 13.38 -6.40
CA GLY A 36 14.31 11.94 -6.51
C GLY A 36 14.43 11.22 -5.16
N GLU A 37 14.03 11.85 -4.05
CA GLU A 37 14.03 11.22 -2.74
C GLU A 37 12.80 10.32 -2.57
N PRO A 38 12.95 9.09 -2.03
CA PRO A 38 11.84 8.15 -1.88
C PRO A 38 10.94 8.54 -0.70
N VAL A 39 9.90 9.34 -0.93
CA VAL A 39 9.04 9.89 0.13
C VAL A 39 7.95 8.90 0.55
N MET A 40 7.83 8.68 1.87
CA MET A 40 6.77 7.88 2.50
C MET A 40 5.47 8.67 2.67
N LEU A 41 4.35 7.94 2.68
CA LEU A 41 3.02 8.49 3.01
C LEU A 41 2.64 9.72 2.17
N LEU A 42 3.17 9.82 0.94
CA LEU A 42 3.01 11.01 0.09
C LEU A 42 3.37 12.32 0.81
N GLY A 43 4.33 12.27 1.73
CA GLY A 43 4.76 13.42 2.53
C GLY A 43 3.82 13.78 3.68
N HIS A 44 2.90 12.90 4.08
CA HIS A 44 2.15 13.08 5.31
C HIS A 44 2.99 12.70 6.53
N ASP A 45 2.80 13.46 7.59
CA ASP A 45 3.49 13.32 8.86
C ASP A 45 3.02 12.07 9.62
N PRO A 46 3.89 11.06 9.83
CA PRO A 46 3.52 9.85 10.55
C PRO A 46 3.24 10.09 12.05
N VAL A 47 3.82 11.13 12.65
CA VAL A 47 3.60 11.47 14.06
C VAL A 47 2.21 12.09 14.26
N ALA A 48 1.74 12.87 13.28
CA ALA A 48 0.44 13.54 13.37
C ALA A 48 -0.75 12.57 13.50
N TYR A 49 -0.67 11.35 12.96
CA TYR A 49 -1.71 10.33 13.19
C TYR A 49 -1.90 10.02 14.69
N PHE A 50 -0.82 10.02 15.45
CA PHE A 50 -0.81 9.69 16.88
C PHE A 50 -1.07 10.92 17.77
N THR A 51 -0.59 12.09 17.36
CA THR A 51 -0.63 13.31 18.19
C THR A 51 -1.84 14.18 17.88
N GLU A 52 -2.26 14.26 16.62
CA GLU A 52 -3.38 15.09 16.17
C GLU A 52 -4.62 14.27 15.77
N GLY A 53 -4.48 12.95 15.63
CA GLY A 53 -5.60 12.08 15.26
C GLY A 53 -6.15 12.33 13.86
N ARG A 54 -5.33 12.90 12.96
CA ARG A 54 -5.69 13.20 11.56
C ARG A 54 -4.44 13.20 10.66
N PRO A 55 -4.59 12.97 9.35
CA PRO A 55 -3.48 13.13 8.42
C PRO A 55 -3.10 14.60 8.31
N VAL A 56 -1.81 14.89 8.36
CA VAL A 56 -1.26 16.25 8.20
C VAL A 56 -0.14 16.21 7.18
N ARG A 57 -0.13 17.14 6.23
CA ARG A 57 0.98 17.26 5.27
C ARG A 57 2.21 17.79 5.98
N GLY A 58 3.32 17.08 5.83
CA GLY A 58 4.63 17.55 6.23
C GLY A 58 5.28 18.43 5.15
N SER A 59 6.46 18.93 5.46
CA SER A 59 7.29 19.71 4.54
C SER A 59 8.68 19.11 4.41
N ALA A 60 9.28 19.19 3.21
CA ALA A 60 10.68 18.84 3.00
C ALA A 60 11.66 19.65 3.88
N ARG A 61 11.22 20.80 4.43
CA ARG A 61 11.99 21.58 5.43
C ARG A 61 12.19 20.83 6.76
N HIS A 62 11.26 19.95 7.10
CA HIS A 62 11.31 19.10 8.28
C HIS A 62 11.30 17.66 7.82
N LYS A 63 12.45 17.16 7.34
CA LYS A 63 12.60 15.78 6.88
C LYS A 63 13.50 14.92 7.78
N VAL A 64 13.22 13.62 7.79
CA VAL A 64 14.08 12.58 8.37
C VAL A 64 14.22 11.48 7.33
N SER A 65 15.45 11.19 6.94
CA SER A 65 15.77 10.14 5.98
C SER A 65 16.30 8.91 6.70
N LEU A 66 15.77 7.75 6.31
CA LEU A 66 16.21 6.42 6.71
C LEU A 66 16.58 5.62 5.45
N PRO A 67 17.27 4.48 5.56
CA PRO A 67 17.58 3.67 4.39
C PRO A 67 16.33 3.36 3.56
N GLY A 68 16.35 3.79 2.29
CA GLY A 68 15.30 3.56 1.31
C GLY A 68 14.01 4.36 1.49
N ARG A 69 13.96 5.34 2.40
CA ARG A 69 12.75 6.14 2.64
C ARG A 69 13.02 7.47 3.34
N THR A 70 12.25 8.48 2.97
CA THR A 70 12.28 9.82 3.57
C THR A 70 10.89 10.17 4.10
N TYR A 71 10.83 10.69 5.33
CA TYR A 71 9.61 11.17 5.97
C TYR A 71 9.63 12.68 6.06
N TYR A 72 8.48 13.30 5.84
CA TYR A 72 8.26 14.73 6.04
C TYR A 72 7.37 14.96 7.26
N PHE A 73 7.61 16.06 7.98
CA PHE A 73 6.92 16.41 9.21
C PHE A 73 6.30 17.79 9.12
N ALA A 74 5.20 17.99 9.82
CA ALA A 74 4.48 19.27 9.87
C ALA A 74 5.30 20.35 10.59
N ASN A 75 6.17 19.95 11.53
CA ASN A 75 7.02 20.82 12.31
C ASN A 75 8.29 20.08 12.80
N ALA A 76 9.23 20.83 13.38
CA ALA A 76 10.49 20.28 13.90
C ALA A 76 10.30 19.34 15.10
N GLU A 77 9.30 19.58 15.96
CA GLU A 77 9.02 18.74 17.12
C GLU A 77 8.61 17.32 16.69
N HIS A 78 7.73 17.19 15.70
CA HIS A 78 7.34 15.90 15.14
C HIS A 78 8.54 15.17 14.54
N ALA A 79 9.40 15.86 13.79
CA ALA A 79 10.63 15.26 13.26
C ALA A 79 11.53 14.72 14.38
N ASP A 80 11.67 15.47 15.48
CA ASP A 80 12.46 15.03 16.64
C ASP A 80 11.83 13.85 17.39
N ARG A 81 10.50 13.81 17.52
CA ARG A 81 9.80 12.65 18.09
C ARG A 81 10.02 11.40 17.24
N PHE A 82 9.92 11.54 15.92
CA PHE A 82 10.19 10.44 14.99
C PHE A 82 11.63 9.96 15.07
N ARG A 83 12.64 10.85 15.10
CA ARG A 83 14.05 10.47 15.23
C ARG A 83 14.34 9.64 16.48
N ARG A 84 13.61 9.90 17.58
CA ARG A 84 13.80 9.21 18.86
C ARG A 84 13.21 7.80 18.90
N ALA A 85 12.14 7.55 18.14
CA ALA A 85 11.39 6.28 18.19
C ALA A 85 10.70 6.00 16.85
N PRO A 86 11.45 5.84 15.74
CA PRO A 86 10.86 5.68 14.42
C PRO A 86 9.87 4.52 14.38
N GLU A 87 10.22 3.37 14.97
CA GLU A 87 9.41 2.15 15.02
C GLU A 87 8.00 2.33 15.62
N THR A 88 7.80 3.37 16.43
CA THR A 88 6.48 3.72 16.98
C THR A 88 5.57 4.33 15.91
N PHE A 89 6.15 5.14 15.02
CA PHE A 89 5.40 5.97 14.07
C PHE A 89 5.38 5.38 12.66
N GLU A 90 6.29 4.47 12.33
CA GLU A 90 6.35 3.88 10.99
C GLU A 90 5.08 3.08 10.66
N PRO A 91 4.54 3.27 9.44
CA PRO A 91 3.40 2.50 9.01
C PRO A 91 3.79 1.02 8.87
N GLN A 92 2.88 0.16 9.30
CA GLN A 92 3.03 -1.27 9.15
C GLN A 92 3.05 -1.67 7.67
N TYR A 93 3.66 -2.82 7.40
CA TYR A 93 3.75 -3.40 6.07
C TYR A 93 4.38 -2.43 5.05
N GLY A 94 5.39 -1.67 5.50
CA GLY A 94 6.14 -0.74 4.66
C GLY A 94 5.29 0.39 4.08
N GLY A 95 4.14 0.69 4.67
CA GLY A 95 3.19 1.68 4.13
C GLY A 95 2.37 1.19 2.94
N PHE A 96 2.47 -0.08 2.55
CA PHE A 96 1.52 -0.68 1.60
C PHE A 96 0.16 -0.88 2.26
N CYS A 97 -0.89 -1.07 1.46
CA CYS A 97 -2.25 -1.32 1.93
C CYS A 97 -2.28 -2.50 2.94
N ALA A 98 -2.63 -2.19 4.19
CA ALA A 98 -2.68 -3.19 5.25
C ALA A 98 -3.72 -4.29 5.02
N SER A 99 -4.85 -3.99 4.35
CA SER A 99 -5.81 -5.01 3.92
C SER A 99 -5.21 -5.95 2.88
N GLY A 100 -4.42 -5.41 1.95
CA GLY A 100 -3.72 -6.23 0.94
C GLY A 100 -2.66 -7.15 1.57
N ALA A 101 -1.96 -6.68 2.60
CA ALA A 101 -0.86 -7.41 3.24
C ALA A 101 -1.29 -8.79 3.74
N ALA A 102 -2.50 -8.92 4.28
CA ALA A 102 -3.06 -10.20 4.74
C ALA A 102 -3.41 -11.21 3.65
N PHE A 103 -3.41 -10.78 2.38
CA PHE A 103 -3.55 -11.63 1.19
C PHE A 103 -2.26 -11.77 0.40
N ALA A 104 -1.13 -11.37 1.00
CA ALA A 104 0.16 -11.29 0.33
C ALA A 104 0.17 -10.32 -0.88
N VAL A 105 -0.75 -9.36 -0.93
CA VAL A 105 -0.89 -8.38 -2.01
C VAL A 105 -0.25 -7.06 -1.58
N LYS A 106 0.72 -6.56 -2.38
CA LYS A 106 1.38 -5.26 -2.16
C LYS A 106 0.77 -4.21 -3.08
N LEU A 107 -0.06 -3.34 -2.51
CA LEU A 107 -0.69 -2.23 -3.24
C LEU A 107 -0.41 -0.92 -2.53
N GLY A 108 -0.35 0.16 -3.31
CA GLY A 108 -0.18 1.49 -2.73
C GLY A 108 -1.30 1.90 -1.80
N SER A 109 -1.06 3.00 -1.10
CA SER A 109 -1.84 3.45 0.02
C SER A 109 -2.31 4.91 -0.14
N ASP A 110 -3.41 5.22 0.52
CA ASP A 110 -3.97 6.54 0.73
C ASP A 110 -3.67 6.94 2.18
N PRO A 111 -2.77 7.90 2.44
CA PRO A 111 -2.45 8.37 3.79
C PRO A 111 -3.68 8.91 4.56
N THR A 112 -4.76 9.28 3.86
CA THR A 112 -6.02 9.72 4.50
C THR A 112 -6.90 8.55 4.95
N ALA A 113 -6.67 7.34 4.42
CA ALA A 113 -7.29 6.11 4.88
C ALA A 113 -6.31 5.35 5.81
N TRP A 114 -6.45 5.56 7.12
CA TRP A 114 -5.50 5.04 8.11
C TRP A 114 -6.22 4.57 9.38
N GLN A 115 -5.52 3.79 10.20
CA GLN A 115 -6.00 3.35 11.51
C GLN A 115 -4.80 3.19 12.45
N ILE A 116 -4.93 3.66 13.68
CA ILE A 116 -4.07 3.19 14.77
C ILE A 116 -4.79 2.05 15.46
N GLU A 117 -4.13 0.90 15.53
CA GLU A 117 -4.65 -0.29 16.21
C GLU A 117 -3.51 -0.91 17.02
N ARG A 118 -3.75 -1.18 18.31
CA ARG A 118 -2.73 -1.71 19.24
C ARG A 118 -1.39 -0.93 19.20
N GLY A 119 -1.48 0.39 19.08
CA GLY A 119 -0.31 1.29 19.02
C GLY A 119 0.48 1.27 17.71
N ARG A 120 -0.01 0.56 16.67
CA ARG A 120 0.64 0.46 15.35
C ARG A 120 -0.15 1.26 14.31
N LEU A 121 0.55 1.95 13.41
CA LEU A 121 -0.04 2.72 12.31
C LEU A 121 -0.29 1.83 11.09
N PHE A 122 -1.53 1.70 10.65
CA PHE A 122 -1.92 1.01 9.43
C PHE A 122 -2.44 2.01 8.40
N ILE A 123 -1.96 1.91 7.16
CA ILE A 123 -2.46 2.71 6.04
C ILE A 123 -3.13 1.78 5.04
N PHE A 124 -4.23 2.23 4.46
CA PHE A 124 -5.04 1.47 3.54
C PHE A 124 -4.91 2.00 2.13
N GLY A 125 -5.23 1.15 1.17
CA GLY A 125 -5.33 1.57 -0.21
C GLY A 125 -6.38 2.66 -0.43
N ASP A 126 -7.44 2.62 0.36
CA ASP A 126 -8.61 3.45 0.21
C ASP A 126 -9.57 3.22 1.38
N VAL A 127 -10.66 4.00 1.41
CA VAL A 127 -11.75 3.88 2.39
C VAL A 127 -12.38 2.48 2.40
N ILE A 128 -12.40 1.77 1.27
CA ILE A 128 -13.00 0.45 1.22
C ILE A 128 -12.09 -0.60 1.85
N GLY A 129 -10.79 -0.56 1.52
CA GLY A 129 -9.78 -1.39 2.19
C GLY A 129 -9.82 -1.18 3.69
N GLN A 130 -9.88 0.08 4.16
CA GLN A 130 -10.04 0.41 5.58
C GLN A 130 -11.34 -0.16 6.16
N THR A 131 -12.46 0.02 5.47
CA THR A 131 -13.78 -0.47 5.91
C THR A 131 -13.81 -2.00 6.05
N ALA A 132 -13.23 -2.70 5.08
CA ALA A 132 -13.09 -4.16 5.08
C ALA A 132 -12.19 -4.63 6.22
N TRP A 133 -11.02 -4.02 6.38
CA TRP A 133 -10.04 -4.36 7.43
C TRP A 133 -10.62 -4.20 8.83
N ARG A 134 -11.48 -3.17 9.03
CA ARG A 134 -12.16 -2.90 10.30
C ARG A 134 -13.22 -3.94 10.69
N LEU A 135 -13.58 -4.89 9.81
CA LEU A 135 -14.47 -5.99 10.19
C LEU A 135 -13.84 -6.91 11.23
N ASP A 136 -12.52 -7.12 11.16
CA ASP A 136 -11.74 -7.88 12.13
C ASP A 136 -10.26 -7.46 12.13
N PRO A 137 -9.90 -6.37 12.84
CA PRO A 137 -8.51 -5.92 12.94
C PRO A 137 -7.54 -6.99 13.46
N GLY A 138 -8.01 -7.87 14.36
CA GLY A 138 -7.18 -8.91 14.97
C GLY A 138 -6.74 -9.97 13.96
N TRP A 139 -7.68 -10.49 13.17
CA TRP A 139 -7.39 -11.43 12.09
C TRP A 139 -6.51 -10.79 11.03
N ASN A 140 -6.88 -9.57 10.60
CA ASN A 140 -6.10 -8.66 9.73
C ASN A 140 -4.62 -8.64 10.07
N ILE A 141 -4.33 -8.25 11.31
CA ILE A 141 -2.96 -8.16 11.80
C ILE A 141 -2.28 -9.52 11.81
N ALA A 142 -2.94 -10.55 12.33
CA ALA A 142 -2.34 -11.88 12.48
C ALA A 142 -1.89 -12.48 11.13
N HIS A 143 -2.72 -12.39 10.09
CA HIS A 143 -2.39 -12.99 8.79
C HIS A 143 -1.42 -12.12 7.99
N ALA A 144 -1.52 -10.80 8.09
CA ALA A 144 -0.53 -9.91 7.48
C ALA A 144 0.84 -10.09 8.14
N ASP A 145 0.92 -10.18 9.47
CA ASP A 145 2.17 -10.42 10.21
C ASP A 145 2.80 -11.78 9.84
N ALA A 146 1.97 -12.81 9.58
CA ALA A 146 2.44 -14.13 9.15
C ALA A 146 2.99 -14.13 7.71
N LEU A 147 2.40 -13.36 6.79
CA LEU A 147 2.77 -13.35 5.37
C LEU A 147 3.85 -12.32 5.04
N TRP A 148 3.90 -11.20 5.76
CA TRP A 148 4.75 -10.06 5.44
C TRP A 148 6.25 -10.39 5.32
N PRO A 149 6.85 -11.19 6.22
CA PRO A 149 8.28 -11.53 6.13
C PRO A 149 8.69 -12.11 4.78
N ASP A 150 7.83 -12.91 4.14
CA ASP A 150 8.12 -13.57 2.86
C ASP A 150 7.98 -12.67 1.63
N ILE A 151 7.29 -11.53 1.78
CA ILE A 151 6.92 -10.66 0.67
C ILE A 151 7.51 -9.27 0.75
N ARG A 152 8.02 -8.85 1.92
CA ARG A 152 8.52 -7.49 2.17
C ARG A 152 9.56 -7.06 1.13
N ASP A 153 10.52 -7.93 0.82
CA ASP A 153 11.66 -7.61 -0.06
C ASP A 153 11.36 -7.85 -1.55
N ARG A 154 10.15 -8.30 -1.89
CA ARG A 154 9.74 -8.52 -3.28
C ARG A 154 9.19 -7.25 -3.94
N GLY A 155 9.45 -7.09 -5.23
CA GLY A 155 8.83 -6.03 -6.04
C GLY A 155 7.31 -6.07 -5.96
N TRP A 156 6.69 -4.93 -5.65
CA TRP A 156 5.26 -4.87 -5.34
C TRP A 156 4.37 -5.35 -6.50
N ARG A 157 4.71 -5.01 -7.75
CA ARG A 157 3.96 -5.46 -8.94
C ARG A 157 4.03 -6.97 -9.10
N GLY A 158 5.24 -7.52 -9.14
CA GLY A 158 5.46 -8.96 -9.31
C GLY A 158 4.84 -9.77 -8.17
N GLN A 159 4.99 -9.31 -6.94
CA GLN A 159 4.38 -9.94 -5.78
C GLN A 159 2.85 -9.91 -5.85
N SER A 160 2.24 -8.77 -6.19
CA SER A 160 0.77 -8.66 -6.31
C SER A 160 0.22 -9.51 -7.45
N LEU A 161 0.86 -9.52 -8.62
CA LEU A 161 0.50 -10.42 -9.72
C LEU A 161 0.55 -11.88 -9.29
N ARG A 162 1.62 -12.28 -8.58
CA ARG A 162 1.74 -13.63 -8.02
C ARG A 162 0.61 -13.93 -7.04
N ALA A 163 0.29 -13.02 -6.12
CA ALA A 163 -0.78 -13.21 -5.14
C ALA A 163 -2.18 -13.30 -5.80
N TYR A 164 -2.41 -12.58 -6.90
CA TYR A 164 -3.65 -12.71 -7.67
C TYR A 164 -3.76 -14.03 -8.42
N ALA A 165 -2.66 -14.55 -8.95
CA ALA A 165 -2.60 -15.85 -9.61
C ALA A 165 -2.67 -17.01 -8.60
N HIS A 166 -2.00 -16.87 -7.46
CA HIS A 166 -1.86 -17.86 -6.40
C HIS A 166 -2.47 -17.32 -5.11
N LYS A 167 -3.79 -17.19 -5.12
CA LYS A 167 -4.58 -16.71 -3.98
C LYS A 167 -4.26 -17.55 -2.73
N VAL A 168 -4.12 -16.89 -1.60
CA VAL A 168 -4.04 -17.56 -0.29
C VAL A 168 -5.32 -18.38 -0.03
N PRO A 169 -5.27 -19.46 0.79
CA PRO A 169 -6.44 -20.31 1.05
C PRO A 169 -7.63 -19.52 1.61
N HIS A 170 -7.33 -18.50 2.40
CA HIS A 170 -8.24 -17.53 2.95
C HIS A 170 -8.35 -16.32 2.03
N TYR A 171 -8.64 -16.43 0.73
CA TYR A 171 -8.88 -15.25 -0.11
C TYR A 171 -10.36 -14.90 -0.18
N LEU A 172 -10.74 -13.62 -0.02
CA LEU A 172 -12.08 -13.14 -0.39
C LEU A 172 -12.09 -12.19 -1.58
N THR A 173 -13.16 -12.32 -2.36
CA THR A 173 -13.58 -11.32 -3.33
C THR A 173 -14.20 -10.09 -2.67
N GLY A 174 -14.18 -8.96 -3.38
CA GLY A 174 -14.85 -7.72 -2.96
C GLY A 174 -16.34 -7.92 -2.63
N ALA A 175 -17.03 -8.75 -3.42
CA ALA A 175 -18.44 -9.05 -3.22
C ALA A 175 -18.72 -9.77 -1.89
N GLN A 176 -17.88 -10.75 -1.52
CA GLN A 176 -18.06 -11.47 -0.26
C GLN A 176 -17.80 -10.58 0.96
N ILE A 177 -16.80 -9.69 0.89
CA ILE A 177 -16.49 -8.72 1.97
C ILE A 177 -17.65 -7.75 2.14
N ARG A 178 -18.17 -7.22 1.03
CA ARG A 178 -19.30 -6.31 1.04
C ARG A 178 -20.54 -6.98 1.65
N ALA A 179 -20.85 -8.20 1.24
CA ALA A 179 -21.97 -8.96 1.81
C ALA A 179 -21.80 -9.19 3.32
N GLU A 180 -20.59 -9.52 3.77
CA GLU A 180 -20.29 -9.68 5.20
C GLU A 180 -20.44 -8.37 5.98
N TRP A 181 -19.97 -7.26 5.40
CA TRP A 181 -20.13 -5.96 6.01
C TRP A 181 -21.60 -5.55 6.10
N GLU A 182 -22.37 -5.72 5.03
CA GLU A 182 -23.81 -5.42 4.98
C GLU A 182 -24.57 -6.25 6.03
N ARG A 183 -24.18 -7.52 6.22
CA ARG A 183 -24.73 -8.39 7.27
C ARG A 183 -24.46 -7.87 8.68
N ARG A 184 -23.26 -7.34 8.96
CA ARG A 184 -22.88 -6.80 10.28
C ARG A 184 -23.38 -5.36 10.51
N HIS A 185 -23.80 -4.66 9.46
CA HIS A 185 -24.20 -3.25 9.52
C HIS A 185 -25.58 -3.04 8.87
N PRO A 186 -26.63 -3.68 9.38
CA PRO A 186 -27.98 -3.51 8.82
C PRO A 186 -28.37 -2.03 8.83
N GLY A 187 -28.89 -1.56 7.69
CA GLY A 187 -29.33 -0.16 7.50
C GLY A 187 -28.22 0.86 7.23
N ARG A 188 -26.94 0.45 7.15
CA ARG A 188 -25.86 1.32 6.69
C ARG A 188 -25.52 1.04 5.23
N ALA A 189 -25.13 2.09 4.50
CA ALA A 189 -24.66 1.96 3.13
C ALA A 189 -23.16 1.68 3.08
N TRP A 190 -22.76 0.69 2.27
CA TRP A 190 -21.37 0.48 1.91
C TRP A 190 -20.80 1.78 1.29
N PRO A 191 -19.56 2.19 1.59
CA PRO A 191 -19.05 3.47 1.11
C PRO A 191 -19.12 3.56 -0.43
N ALA A 192 -19.68 4.66 -0.92
CA ALA A 192 -19.79 4.93 -2.36
C ALA A 192 -18.43 5.37 -2.90
N TYR A 193 -17.62 4.39 -3.30
CA TYR A 193 -16.28 4.60 -3.83
C TYR A 193 -16.08 3.63 -5.01
N ASP A 194 -16.01 4.14 -6.25
CA ASP A 194 -15.64 3.31 -7.40
C ASP A 194 -14.17 3.08 -7.32
N PRO A 195 -13.77 1.81 -7.26
CA PRO A 195 -12.48 1.63 -6.80
C PRO A 195 -11.61 1.26 -8.06
N GLY A 196 -12.16 0.80 -9.19
CA GLY A 196 -11.40 0.68 -10.45
C GLY A 196 -10.59 -0.62 -10.61
N GLY A 197 -10.05 -0.86 -11.80
CA GLY A 197 -9.58 -2.20 -12.21
C GLY A 197 -8.14 -2.56 -11.82
N MET A 198 -7.83 -3.87 -11.77
CA MET A 198 -6.47 -4.40 -11.52
C MET A 198 -5.40 -3.72 -12.39
N ILE A 199 -5.69 -3.51 -13.68
CA ILE A 199 -4.77 -2.87 -14.63
C ILE A 199 -4.37 -1.47 -14.16
N THR A 200 -5.35 -0.66 -13.76
CA THR A 200 -5.13 0.69 -13.28
C THR A 200 -4.19 0.70 -12.07
N ASN A 201 -4.35 -0.21 -11.13
CA ASN A 201 -3.55 -0.19 -9.89
C ASN A 201 -2.15 -0.73 -10.04
N LEU A 202 -1.96 -1.74 -10.90
CA LEU A 202 -0.65 -2.35 -11.07
C LEU A 202 0.21 -1.59 -12.06
N PHE A 203 -0.39 -1.02 -13.11
CA PHE A 203 0.36 -0.47 -14.24
C PHE A 203 0.28 1.04 -14.36
N LEU A 204 -0.80 1.67 -13.89
CA LEU A 204 -0.97 3.13 -14.04
C LEU A 204 -0.64 3.90 -12.76
N LYS A 205 -0.72 3.27 -11.58
CA LYS A 205 -0.49 3.92 -10.28
C LYS A 205 0.91 3.63 -9.71
N PRO A 206 1.61 4.64 -9.15
CA PRO A 206 2.83 4.43 -8.38
C PRO A 206 2.56 3.66 -7.06
N PRO A 207 3.57 2.96 -6.51
CA PRO A 207 3.43 2.15 -5.30
C PRO A 207 3.03 2.87 -4.02
N GLY A 208 3.05 4.21 -3.96
CA GLY A 208 2.59 4.98 -2.81
C GLY A 208 1.35 5.86 -3.07
N TRP A 209 0.72 5.75 -4.25
CA TRP A 209 -0.31 6.71 -4.69
C TRP A 209 -1.72 6.11 -4.71
N ARG A 210 -2.55 6.46 -3.71
CA ARG A 210 -4.02 6.28 -3.77
C ARG A 210 -4.84 7.39 -3.07
N ALA A 211 -4.23 8.54 -2.76
CA ALA A 211 -4.92 9.63 -2.07
C ALA A 211 -6.20 10.10 -2.79
N ALA A 212 -7.25 10.37 -2.02
CA ALA A 212 -8.53 10.96 -2.45
C ALA A 212 -8.44 12.29 -3.25
N GLU A 213 -7.24 12.87 -3.40
CA GLU A 213 -7.00 14.12 -4.13
C GLU A 213 -6.94 13.96 -5.67
N GLY A 214 -7.19 12.77 -6.23
CA GLY A 214 -7.31 12.63 -7.69
C GLY A 214 -7.70 11.23 -8.18
N PHE A 215 -8.95 11.08 -8.60
CA PHE A 215 -9.56 9.92 -9.28
C PHE A 215 -9.85 8.66 -8.41
N GLY A 216 -10.98 7.97 -8.62
CA GLY A 216 -11.49 6.81 -7.84
C GLY A 216 -10.59 5.55 -7.78
N GLN A 217 -10.65 4.73 -6.70
CA GLN A 217 -9.60 3.71 -6.33
C GLN A 217 -10.00 2.40 -5.57
N PRO A 218 -9.41 1.20 -5.80
CA PRO A 218 -10.03 -0.13 -5.62
C PRO A 218 -9.87 -0.85 -4.29
N ALA A 219 -11.04 -1.14 -3.72
CA ALA A 219 -11.36 -2.07 -2.66
C ALA A 219 -10.85 -3.49 -2.91
N LEU A 220 -9.99 -4.01 -2.04
CA LEU A 220 -9.60 -5.42 -2.03
C LEU A 220 -9.55 -6.00 -0.60
N GLY A 221 -10.25 -7.14 -0.44
CA GLY A 221 -9.82 -8.34 0.32
C GLY A 221 -9.94 -8.40 1.86
N TYR A 222 -10.83 -9.25 2.45
CA TYR A 222 -10.71 -9.94 3.76
C TYR A 222 -11.71 -11.08 4.12
N PRO A 223 -11.33 -12.35 4.49
CA PRO A 223 -12.21 -13.44 4.99
C PRO A 223 -12.25 -13.82 6.47
N ARG A 224 -13.27 -14.68 6.75
CA ARG A 224 -13.51 -15.69 7.80
C ARG A 224 -13.42 -15.26 9.25
#